data_AF-A0A972D5W7-F1
#
_entry.id   AF-A0A972D5W7-F1
#
_cell.length_a   1.000
_cell.length_b   1.000
_cell.length_c   1.000
_cell.angle_alpha   90.00
_cell.angle_beta   90.00
_cell.angle_gamma   90.00
#
_symmetry.space_group_name_H-M   'P 1'
#
loop_
_entity.id
_entity.type
_entity.pdbx_description
1 polymer ?
#
loop_
_entity_poly.entity_id
_entity_poly.type
_entity_poly.pdbx_seq_one_letter_code
_entity_poly.pdbx_strand_id
1 'polypeptide(L)'
;MNIKRGPLILLVSGLILISLAQSSLAAGQGFWVSRGGRDDCSSFSLGYAWQCFALEIGFLNDVDYYNDTDYFGSWPGDYQLLGVEQRTSTGGLDLLYLFDPSDRFLFYCGHGLYYHELGQTVEETGTGKKYNKYLSMKMMPAHSMGFKYKWAKLQFGVGYHSIRGVNGHIGFVF
;
A
#
# COMPACT_ATOMS: atom_id res chain seq x y z
N MET A 1 -10.27 16.42 9.50
CA MET A 1 -10.85 15.56 10.56
C MET A 1 -9.70 14.78 11.19
N ASN A 2 -9.26 15.14 12.40
CA ASN A 2 -8.12 14.51 13.08
C ASN A 2 -8.51 13.14 13.61
N ILE A 3 -8.31 12.09 12.81
CA ILE A 3 -8.38 10.71 13.31
C ILE A 3 -7.18 10.55 14.26
N LYS A 4 -7.45 10.56 15.57
CA LYS A 4 -6.44 10.30 16.60
C LYS A 4 -5.77 8.97 16.29
N ARG A 5 -4.47 8.78 16.53
CA ARG A 5 -3.75 7.54 16.18
C ARG A 5 -4.23 6.29 16.94
N GLY A 6 -4.96 6.48 18.05
CA GLY A 6 -5.44 5.41 18.94
C GLY A 6 -6.39 4.37 18.31
N PRO A 7 -7.46 4.74 17.57
CA PRO A 7 -8.39 3.80 16.97
C PRO A 7 -7.75 2.98 15.85
N LEU A 8 -6.75 3.53 15.13
CA LEU A 8 -6.01 2.81 14.09
C LEU A 8 -5.13 1.72 14.71
N ILE A 9 -4.43 2.04 15.81
CA ILE A 9 -3.63 1.06 16.55
C ILE A 9 -4.53 -0.03 17.11
N LEU A 10 -5.69 0.31 17.68
CA LEU A 10 -6.69 -0.64 18.19
C LEU A 10 -7.27 -1.55 17.09
N LEU A 11 -7.53 -1.00 15.91
CA LEU A 11 -8.03 -1.78 14.77
C LEU A 11 -6.97 -2.78 14.28
N VAL A 12 -5.73 -2.32 14.08
CA VAL A 12 -4.62 -3.17 13.62
C VAL A 12 -4.28 -4.24 14.65
N SER A 13 -4.18 -3.87 15.93
CA SER A 13 -3.92 -4.85 17.00
C SER A 13 -5.09 -5.80 17.24
N GLY A 14 -6.34 -5.34 17.06
CA GLY A 14 -7.53 -6.21 17.08
C GLY A 14 -7.53 -7.24 15.95
N LEU A 15 -7.17 -6.84 14.73
CA LEU A 15 -7.05 -7.75 13.59
C LEU A 15 -5.91 -8.77 13.79
N ILE A 16 -4.78 -8.33 14.35
CA ILE A 16 -3.66 -9.23 14.70
C ILE A 16 -4.11 -10.24 15.77
N LEU A 17 -4.79 -9.82 16.83
CA LEU A 17 -5.26 -10.71 17.89
C LEU A 17 -6.31 -11.72 17.39
N ILE A 18 -7.20 -11.31 16.48
CA ILE A 18 -8.18 -12.20 15.85
C ILE A 18 -7.47 -13.21 14.94
N SER A 19 -6.40 -12.79 14.24
CA SER A 19 -5.60 -13.69 13.38
C SER A 19 -4.80 -14.73 14.18
N LEU A 20 -4.41 -14.41 15.41
CA LEU A 20 -3.70 -15.32 16.32
C LEU A 20 -4.63 -16.28 17.07
N ALA A 21 -5.93 -16.00 17.13
CA ALA A 21 -6.89 -16.76 17.93
C ALA A 21 -7.43 -18.03 17.27
N GLN A 22 -7.08 -18.34 16.01
CA GLN A 22 -7.54 -19.55 15.34
C GLN A 22 -6.41 -20.57 15.18
N SER A 23 -6.43 -21.60 16.02
CA SER A 23 -5.64 -22.82 15.84
C SER A 23 -6.58 -23.99 15.50
N SER A 24 -6.48 -24.51 14.27
CA SER A 24 -6.68 -25.91 13.88
C SER A 24 -7.26 -26.04 12.47
N LEU A 25 -6.36 -26.06 11.50
CA LEU A 25 -6.35 -26.86 10.29
C LEU A 25 -4.94 -26.66 9.74
N ALA A 26 -4.36 -27.67 9.09
CA ALA A 26 -3.06 -27.53 8.45
C ALA A 26 -3.17 -26.49 7.31
N ALA A 27 -3.11 -25.23 7.70
CA ALA A 27 -3.27 -24.08 6.87
C ALA A 27 -1.89 -23.69 6.37
N GLY A 28 -1.64 -23.90 5.08
CA GLY A 28 -0.38 -23.51 4.48
C GLY A 28 -0.10 -22.04 4.77
N GLN A 29 1.03 -21.77 5.41
CA GLN A 29 1.52 -20.41 5.53
C GLN A 29 2.15 -20.04 4.19
N GLY A 30 2.00 -18.79 3.80
CA GLY A 30 2.48 -18.33 2.50
C GLY A 30 3.09 -16.96 2.61
N PHE A 31 4.14 -16.72 1.85
CA PHE A 31 4.72 -15.41 1.69
C PHE A 31 4.89 -15.10 0.21
N TRP A 32 4.63 -13.88 -0.22
CA TRP A 32 4.89 -13.48 -1.60
C TRP A 32 5.33 -12.03 -1.69
N VAL A 33 6.02 -11.76 -2.79
CA VAL A 33 6.31 -10.42 -3.26
C VAL A 33 5.61 -10.22 -4.60
N SER A 34 5.14 -9.01 -4.82
CA SER A 34 4.52 -8.65 -6.10
C SER A 34 5.14 -7.38 -6.66
N ARG A 35 5.19 -7.32 -7.98
CA ARG A 35 5.58 -6.13 -8.73
C ARG A 35 4.59 -5.88 -9.86
N GLY A 36 4.28 -4.62 -10.09
CA GLY A 36 3.36 -4.23 -11.15
C GLY A 36 3.49 -2.76 -11.50
N GLY A 37 2.42 -2.22 -12.05
CA GLY A 37 2.32 -0.79 -12.31
C GLY A 37 0.95 -0.35 -12.76
N ARG A 38 0.74 0.96 -12.68
CA ARG A 38 -0.46 1.65 -13.13
C ARG A 38 -0.06 3.07 -13.53
N ASP A 39 -0.59 3.59 -14.63
CA ASP A 39 -0.43 4.99 -15.04
C ASP A 39 1.06 5.40 -15.02
N ASP A 40 1.92 4.60 -15.66
CA ASP A 40 3.39 4.72 -15.71
C ASP A 40 4.13 4.68 -14.35
N CYS A 41 3.41 4.46 -13.26
CA CYS A 41 3.96 4.31 -11.91
C CYS A 41 4.25 2.85 -11.60
N SER A 42 5.37 2.59 -10.92
CA SER A 42 5.75 1.24 -10.48
C SER A 42 5.09 0.88 -9.14
N SER A 43 4.68 -0.38 -8.98
CA SER A 43 4.09 -0.86 -7.73
C SER A 43 4.82 -2.07 -7.16
N PHE A 44 4.81 -2.17 -5.82
CA PHE A 44 5.42 -3.27 -5.06
C PHE A 44 4.47 -3.70 -3.94
N SER A 45 4.46 -4.99 -3.60
CA SER A 45 3.85 -5.43 -2.35
C SER A 45 4.52 -6.64 -1.73
N LEU A 46 4.26 -6.79 -0.44
CA LEU A 46 4.66 -7.89 0.40
C LEU A 46 3.41 -8.49 1.02
N GLY A 47 3.18 -9.79 0.85
CA GLY A 47 2.02 -10.45 1.43
C GLY A 47 2.36 -11.68 2.24
N TYR A 48 1.55 -11.90 3.27
CA TYR A 48 1.62 -13.04 4.16
C TYR A 48 0.24 -13.68 4.30
N ALA A 49 0.17 -14.99 4.13
CA ALA A 49 -1.04 -15.79 4.22
C ALA A 49 -1.02 -16.65 5.48
N TRP A 50 -2.16 -16.70 6.16
CA TRP A 50 -2.46 -17.64 7.23
C TRP A 50 -3.89 -18.15 7.00
N GLN A 51 -4.04 -19.47 6.88
CA GLN A 51 -5.35 -20.09 6.64
C GLN A 51 -6.01 -19.52 5.37
N CYS A 52 -7.28 -19.14 5.46
CA CYS A 52 -8.05 -18.57 4.37
C CYS A 52 -7.88 -17.05 4.28
N PHE A 53 -6.90 -16.46 4.97
CA PHE A 53 -6.70 -15.01 5.01
C PHE A 53 -5.26 -14.62 4.69
N ALA A 54 -5.10 -13.35 4.32
CA ALA A 54 -3.83 -12.77 3.98
C ALA A 54 -3.80 -11.27 4.28
N LEU A 55 -2.64 -10.76 4.69
CA LEU A 55 -2.33 -9.34 4.77
C LEU A 55 -1.35 -9.04 3.67
N GLU A 56 -1.60 -7.98 2.92
CA GLU A 56 -0.65 -7.48 1.94
C GLU A 56 -0.36 -6.01 2.19
N ILE A 57 0.91 -5.66 2.33
CA ILE A 57 1.37 -4.28 2.42
C ILE A 57 1.81 -3.87 1.02
N GLY A 58 1.23 -2.79 0.49
CA GLY A 58 1.44 -2.35 -0.87
C GLY A 58 1.92 -0.90 -0.96
N PHE A 59 2.72 -0.64 -1.99
CA PHE A 59 3.24 0.68 -2.34
C PHE A 59 3.07 0.92 -3.84
N LEU A 60 2.72 2.15 -4.21
CA LEU A 60 2.74 2.67 -5.57
C LEU A 60 3.68 3.87 -5.58
N ASN A 61 4.69 3.86 -6.44
CA ASN A 61 5.59 5.00 -6.59
C ASN A 61 4.99 6.00 -7.59
N ASP A 62 4.10 6.84 -7.10
CA ASP A 62 3.28 7.83 -7.82
C ASP A 62 3.56 9.27 -7.37
N VAL A 63 4.76 9.54 -6.87
CA VAL A 63 5.20 10.87 -6.48
C VAL A 63 6.40 11.30 -7.34
N ASP A 64 6.28 12.50 -7.89
CA ASP A 64 7.38 13.17 -8.61
C ASP A 64 8.07 14.16 -7.67
N TYR A 65 9.36 13.93 -7.42
CA TYR A 65 10.19 14.85 -6.66
C TYR A 65 10.94 15.79 -7.61
N TYR A 66 10.80 17.09 -7.37
CA TYR A 66 11.49 18.11 -8.16
C TYR A 66 12.77 18.59 -7.46
N ASN A 67 13.87 18.63 -8.20
CA ASN A 67 15.19 19.02 -7.67
C ASN A 67 15.26 20.48 -7.18
N ASP A 68 14.36 21.34 -7.64
CA ASP A 68 14.27 22.76 -7.25
C ASP A 68 13.40 23.00 -6.00
N THR A 69 12.82 21.93 -5.44
CA THR A 69 11.87 22.00 -4.34
C THR A 69 12.46 21.43 -3.06
N ASP A 70 12.44 22.23 -2.01
CA ASP A 70 12.91 21.85 -0.69
C ASP A 70 11.77 21.23 0.13
N TYR A 71 11.79 19.91 0.25
CA TYR A 71 10.78 19.15 0.99
C TYR A 71 11.04 19.12 2.50
N PHE A 72 12.23 19.51 2.97
CA PHE A 72 12.67 19.35 4.37
C PHE A 72 13.06 20.67 5.06
N GLY A 73 13.19 21.75 4.31
CA GLY A 73 13.57 23.07 4.78
C GLY A 73 12.53 23.75 5.67
N SER A 74 12.96 24.84 6.33
CA SER A 74 12.07 25.75 7.05
C SER A 74 11.10 26.44 6.08
N TRP A 75 9.90 26.79 6.57
CA TRP A 75 8.93 27.50 5.75
C TRP A 75 9.38 28.96 5.63
N PRO A 76 9.42 29.54 4.43
CA PRO A 76 9.79 30.95 4.26
C PRO A 76 8.79 31.87 4.97
N GLY A 77 9.27 33.04 5.39
CA GLY A 77 8.41 34.05 6.04
C GLY A 77 7.49 34.78 5.06
N ASP A 78 8.03 35.12 3.88
CA ASP A 78 7.30 35.75 2.77
C ASP A 78 7.32 34.81 1.56
N TYR A 79 6.14 34.48 1.05
CA TYR A 79 5.98 33.48 -0.01
C TYR A 79 4.66 33.63 -0.75
N GLN A 80 4.65 33.09 -1.97
CA GLN A 80 3.44 32.86 -2.75
C GLN A 80 3.03 31.38 -2.73
N LEU A 81 1.71 31.12 -2.71
CA LEU A 81 1.16 29.77 -2.80
C LEU A 81 1.17 29.31 -4.25
N LEU A 82 1.79 28.16 -4.54
CA LEU A 82 1.79 27.58 -5.88
C LEU A 82 0.69 26.53 -6.05
N GLY A 83 0.41 25.73 -5.01
CA GLY A 83 -0.64 24.72 -5.07
C GLY A 83 -0.44 23.58 -4.07
N VAL A 84 -1.37 22.63 -4.09
CA VAL A 84 -1.30 21.42 -3.28
C VAL A 84 -0.98 20.25 -4.20
N GLU A 85 0.07 19.49 -3.86
CA GLU A 85 0.53 18.34 -4.64
C GLU A 85 0.76 17.13 -3.72
N GLN A 86 0.91 15.94 -4.32
CA GLN A 86 1.25 14.75 -3.56
C GLN A 86 2.71 14.80 -3.12
N ARG A 87 2.96 14.52 -1.85
CA ARG A 87 4.28 14.63 -1.20
C ARG A 87 4.96 13.28 -1.02
N THR A 88 4.19 12.21 -0.93
CA THR A 88 4.71 10.85 -0.71
C THR A 88 4.09 9.88 -1.70
N SER A 89 4.79 8.78 -1.96
CA SER A 89 4.22 7.61 -2.62
C SER A 89 2.96 7.12 -1.88
N THR A 90 2.01 6.56 -2.62
CA THR A 90 0.81 5.94 -2.05
C THR A 90 1.17 4.60 -1.42
N GLY A 91 0.86 4.42 -0.14
CA GLY A 91 1.11 3.20 0.62
C GLY A 91 -0.13 2.71 1.38
N GLY A 92 -0.23 1.42 1.65
CA GLY A 92 -1.40 0.88 2.31
C GLY A 92 -1.31 -0.59 2.67
N LEU A 93 -2.44 -1.09 3.18
CA LEU A 93 -2.60 -2.47 3.60
C LEU A 93 -3.92 -3.03 3.08
N ASP A 94 -3.88 -4.28 2.61
CA ASP A 94 -5.02 -5.09 2.18
C ASP A 94 -5.25 -6.25 3.15
N LEU A 95 -6.52 -6.54 3.43
CA LEU A 95 -6.97 -7.81 4.00
C LEU A 95 -7.60 -8.63 2.88
N LEU A 96 -7.02 -9.80 2.62
CA LEU A 96 -7.39 -10.69 1.53
C LEU A 96 -8.03 -11.96 2.09
N TYR A 97 -9.06 -12.44 1.42
CA TYR A 97 -9.60 -13.78 1.56
C TYR A 97 -9.00 -14.68 0.47
N LEU A 98 -8.68 -15.90 0.85
CA LEU A 98 -8.01 -16.91 0.04
C LEU A 98 -8.95 -18.09 -0.17
N PHE A 99 -9.11 -18.53 -1.42
CA PHE A 99 -9.95 -19.66 -1.80
C PHE A 99 -9.21 -20.60 -2.75
N ASP A 100 -9.11 -21.87 -2.38
CA ASP A 100 -8.43 -22.91 -3.13
C ASP A 100 -9.45 -23.84 -3.82
N PRO A 101 -9.79 -23.62 -5.10
CA PRO A 101 -10.64 -24.56 -5.84
C PRO A 101 -9.95 -25.89 -6.16
N SER A 102 -8.62 -25.96 -6.04
CA SER A 102 -7.83 -27.18 -6.24
C SER A 102 -6.45 -27.05 -5.59
N ASP A 103 -5.70 -28.15 -5.51
CA ASP A 103 -4.33 -28.16 -4.99
C ASP A 103 -3.34 -27.31 -5.80
N ARG A 104 -3.70 -26.92 -7.03
CA ARG A 104 -2.82 -26.17 -7.94
C ARG A 104 -3.17 -24.70 -8.05
N PHE A 105 -4.35 -24.29 -7.65
CA PHE A 105 -4.85 -22.93 -7.87
C PHE A 105 -5.34 -22.31 -6.57
N LEU A 106 -4.92 -21.09 -6.31
CA LEU A 106 -5.36 -20.24 -5.22
C LEU A 106 -5.91 -18.95 -5.80
N PHE A 107 -7.17 -18.63 -5.50
CA PHE A 107 -7.76 -17.34 -5.81
C PHE A 107 -7.74 -16.47 -4.56
N TYR A 108 -7.65 -15.16 -4.76
CA TYR A 108 -7.79 -14.21 -3.67
C TYR A 108 -8.62 -13.01 -4.07
N CYS A 109 -9.31 -12.43 -3.10
CA CYS A 109 -9.98 -11.14 -3.22
C CYS A 109 -9.95 -10.42 -1.87
N GLY A 110 -10.08 -9.10 -1.86
CA GLY A 110 -10.05 -8.38 -0.60
C GLY A 110 -10.18 -6.87 -0.73
N HIS A 111 -10.16 -6.23 0.43
CA HIS A 111 -10.27 -4.79 0.58
C HIS A 111 -9.04 -4.24 1.28
N GLY A 112 -8.67 -3.03 0.90
CA GLY A 112 -7.53 -2.33 1.48
C GLY A 112 -7.83 -0.88 1.80
N LEU A 113 -6.92 -0.30 2.56
CA LEU A 113 -6.92 1.11 2.90
C LEU A 113 -5.54 1.68 2.64
N TYR A 114 -5.50 2.70 1.80
CA TYR A 114 -4.28 3.34 1.33
C TYR A 114 -4.28 4.81 1.67
N TYR A 115 -3.09 5.39 1.73
CA TYR A 115 -2.91 6.80 1.95
C TYR A 115 -1.70 7.35 1.21
N HIS A 116 -1.74 8.65 0.96
CA HIS A 116 -0.56 9.46 0.67
C HIS A 116 -0.69 10.80 1.40
N GLU A 117 0.45 11.46 1.57
CA GLU A 117 0.51 12.81 2.08
C GLU A 117 0.31 13.82 0.93
N LEU A 118 -0.47 14.86 1.21
CA LEU A 118 -0.56 16.06 0.40
C LEU A 118 0.32 17.13 1.02
N GLY A 119 1.10 17.80 0.20
CA GLY A 119 1.93 18.93 0.57
C GLY A 119 1.43 20.23 -0.06
N GLN A 120 1.54 21.33 0.68
CA GLN A 120 1.39 22.67 0.13
C GLN A 120 2.75 23.12 -0.40
N THR A 121 2.78 23.49 -1.67
CA THR A 121 3.95 24.05 -2.34
C THR A 121 3.85 25.57 -2.34
N VAL A 122 4.96 26.19 -1.95
CA VAL A 122 5.13 27.64 -1.88
C VAL A 122 6.45 28.05 -2.49
N GLU A 123 6.51 29.29 -2.96
CA GLU A 123 7.73 29.88 -3.50
C GLU A 123 8.07 31.15 -2.73
N GLU A 124 9.33 31.25 -2.30
CA GLU A 124 9.82 32.41 -1.54
C GLU A 124 9.99 33.65 -2.45
N THR A 125 9.35 34.76 -2.06
CA THR A 125 9.19 35.98 -2.89
C THR A 125 10.53 36.67 -3.25
N GLY A 126 11.63 36.38 -2.56
CA GLY A 126 12.95 36.96 -2.82
C GLY A 126 13.93 36.06 -3.58
N THR A 127 13.83 34.74 -3.40
CA THR A 127 14.81 33.78 -3.94
C THR A 127 14.26 32.95 -5.09
N GLY A 128 12.93 32.88 -5.23
CA GLY A 128 12.26 31.94 -6.15
C GLY A 128 12.40 30.47 -5.71
N LYS A 129 12.94 30.20 -4.51
CA LYS A 129 13.12 28.83 -4.03
C LYS A 129 11.77 28.24 -3.63
N LYS A 130 11.51 27.02 -4.07
CA LYS A 130 10.27 26.30 -3.75
C LYS A 130 10.43 25.46 -2.50
N TYR A 131 9.35 25.37 -1.74
CA TYR A 131 9.24 24.53 -0.56
C TYR A 131 7.93 23.77 -0.63
N ASN A 132 7.98 22.48 -0.30
CA ASN A 132 6.77 21.68 -0.12
C ASN A 132 6.71 21.24 1.34
N LYS A 133 5.59 21.47 2.03
CA LYS A 133 5.36 20.93 3.38
C LYS A 133 4.07 20.17 3.48
N TYR A 134 4.12 19.13 4.32
CA TYR A 134 2.95 18.37 4.73
C TYR A 134 1.79 19.30 5.09
N LEU A 135 0.66 19.08 4.43
CA LEU A 135 -0.59 19.79 4.67
C LEU A 135 -1.62 18.84 5.28
N SER A 136 -1.83 17.69 4.64
CA SER A 136 -2.83 16.71 5.06
C SER A 136 -2.53 15.31 4.54
N MET A 137 -3.32 14.34 4.97
CA MET A 137 -3.29 12.97 4.48
C MET A 137 -4.60 12.66 3.76
N LYS A 138 -4.52 12.01 2.59
CA LYS A 138 -5.68 11.53 1.84
C LYS A 138 -5.78 10.02 2.00
N MET A 139 -6.93 9.53 2.43
CA MET A 139 -7.23 8.11 2.57
C MET A 139 -8.04 7.62 1.36
N MET A 140 -7.75 6.41 0.88
CA MET A 140 -8.37 5.82 -0.31
C MET A 140 -8.74 4.35 -0.03
N PRO A 141 -10.02 3.96 -0.17
CA PRO A 141 -10.38 2.56 -0.14
C PRO A 141 -9.84 1.86 -1.39
N ALA A 142 -9.42 0.60 -1.24
CA ALA A 142 -8.90 -0.21 -2.31
C ALA A 142 -9.58 -1.58 -2.35
N HIS A 143 -9.49 -2.22 -3.52
CA HIS A 143 -9.89 -3.60 -3.69
C HIS A 143 -8.86 -4.35 -4.54
N SER A 144 -8.74 -5.62 -4.21
CA SER A 144 -7.70 -6.51 -4.70
C SER A 144 -8.33 -7.81 -5.15
N MET A 145 -7.89 -8.36 -6.27
CA MET A 145 -8.26 -9.72 -6.68
C MET A 145 -7.17 -10.33 -7.55
N GLY A 146 -7.09 -11.65 -7.58
CA GLY A 146 -6.15 -12.35 -8.45
C GLY A 146 -6.15 -13.84 -8.23
N PHE A 147 -5.21 -14.51 -8.88
CA PHE A 147 -5.01 -15.94 -8.73
C PHE A 147 -3.52 -16.29 -8.74
N LYS A 148 -3.19 -17.42 -8.14
CA LYS A 148 -1.85 -17.98 -8.00
C LYS A 148 -1.87 -19.45 -8.39
N TYR A 149 -0.91 -19.86 -9.19
CA TYR A 149 -0.58 -21.24 -9.50
C TYR A 149 0.46 -21.76 -8.50
N LYS A 150 0.17 -22.88 -7.85
CA LYS A 150 1.06 -23.56 -6.89
C LYS A 150 1.90 -24.60 -7.64
N TRP A 151 3.22 -24.50 -7.53
CA TRP A 151 4.17 -25.48 -8.03
C TRP A 151 5.09 -25.93 -6.88
N ALA A 152 4.76 -27.07 -6.27
CA ALA A 152 5.38 -27.54 -5.03
C ALA A 152 5.32 -26.45 -3.94
N LYS A 153 6.47 -25.94 -3.49
CA LYS A 153 6.54 -24.85 -2.51
C LYS A 153 6.51 -23.46 -3.15
N LEU A 154 6.55 -23.33 -4.48
CA LEU A 154 6.51 -22.05 -5.17
C LEU A 154 5.09 -21.67 -5.56
N GLN A 155 4.83 -20.37 -5.62
CA GLN A 155 3.60 -19.79 -6.16
C GLN A 155 3.94 -18.72 -7.19
N PHE A 156 3.20 -18.71 -8.29
CA PHE A 156 3.27 -17.67 -9.32
C PHE A 156 1.88 -17.13 -9.56
N GLY A 157 1.69 -15.82 -9.63
CA GLY A 157 0.35 -15.27 -9.75
C GLY A 157 0.27 -14.00 -10.55
N VAL A 158 -0.97 -13.67 -10.92
CA VAL A 158 -1.33 -12.38 -11.49
C VAL A 158 -2.52 -11.85 -10.72
N GLY A 159 -2.49 -10.54 -10.47
CA GLY A 159 -3.55 -9.84 -9.77
C GLY A 159 -3.84 -8.48 -10.34
N TYR A 160 -4.94 -7.93 -9.88
CA TYR A 160 -5.35 -6.55 -10.06
C TYR A 160 -5.58 -5.90 -8.70
N HIS A 161 -5.11 -4.66 -8.58
CA HIS A 161 -5.35 -3.78 -7.44
C HIS A 161 -5.90 -2.45 -7.95
N SER A 162 -6.97 -1.96 -7.33
CA SER A 162 -7.64 -0.72 -7.75
C SER A 162 -6.78 0.54 -7.68
N ILE A 163 -5.66 0.50 -6.95
CA ILE A 163 -4.64 1.57 -6.90
C ILE A 163 -3.35 1.16 -7.59
N ARG A 164 -2.89 -0.10 -7.45
CA ARG A 164 -1.55 -0.54 -7.85
C ARG A 164 -1.49 -1.17 -9.25
N GLY A 165 -2.65 -1.28 -9.91
CA GLY A 165 -2.80 -1.83 -11.24
C GLY A 165 -2.64 -3.35 -11.29
N VAL A 166 -2.23 -3.84 -12.47
CA VAL A 166 -1.92 -5.25 -12.67
C VAL A 166 -0.55 -5.56 -12.08
N ASN A 167 -0.44 -6.67 -11.36
CA ASN A 167 0.80 -7.10 -10.72
C ASN A 167 1.06 -8.60 -10.90
N GLY A 168 2.34 -8.94 -11.06
CA GLY A 168 2.85 -10.30 -11.06
C GLY A 168 3.40 -10.68 -9.69
N HIS A 169 3.16 -11.91 -9.26
CA HIS A 169 3.44 -12.40 -7.91
C HIS A 169 4.40 -13.57 -7.97
N ILE A 170 5.36 -13.62 -7.05
CA ILE A 170 6.13 -14.83 -6.75
C ILE A 170 6.14 -15.05 -5.24
N GLY A 171 5.89 -16.29 -4.83
CA GLY A 171 5.77 -16.63 -3.42
C GLY A 171 6.20 -18.04 -3.07
N PHE A 172 6.20 -18.31 -1.77
CA PHE A 172 6.59 -19.56 -1.15
C PHE A 172 5.53 -20.02 -0.16
N VAL A 173 5.22 -21.32 -0.15
CA VAL A 173 4.31 -21.98 0.81
C VAL A 173 5.11 -22.87 1.74
N PHE A 174 4.77 -22.86 3.03
CA PHE A 174 5.43 -23.65 4.07
C PHE A 174 4.46 -24.09 5.17
#